data_AF-A0A542ARR9-F1
#
_entry.id   AF-A0A542ARR9-F1
#
_cell.length_a   1.000
_cell.length_b   1.000
_cell.length_c   1.000
_cell.angle_alpha   90.00
_cell.angle_beta   90.00
_cell.angle_gamma   90.00
#
_symmetry.space_group_name_H-M   'P 1'
#
loop_
_entity.id
_entity.type
_entity.pdbx_description
1 polymer ?
#
loop_
_entity_poly.entity_id
_entity_poly.type
_entity_poly.pdbx_seq_one_letter_code
_entity_poly.pdbx_strand_id
1 'polypeptide(L)' 'MDYLHTAVKQIVESYLQNYQPADLVYGTWGGSTVKIDTKPMPIPIDMVDVPQGTTVTVGKRVSLLQKQGGQRYALLGVLG' A
#
# COMPACT_ATOMS: atom_id res chain seq x y z
N MET A 1 -32.92 -2.06 24.36
CA MET A 1 -31.96 -1.26 23.57
C MET A 1 -32.12 -1.66 22.13
N ASP A 2 -32.38 -0.69 21.26
CA ASP A 2 -32.86 -0.87 19.89
C ASP A 2 -31.86 -1.65 19.01
N TYR A 3 -32.32 -2.72 18.36
CA TYR A 3 -31.48 -3.66 17.57
C TYR A 3 -30.74 -2.92 16.45
N LEU A 4 -31.40 -1.95 15.82
CA LEU A 4 -30.84 -1.14 14.75
C LEU A 4 -29.66 -0.29 15.24
N HIS A 5 -29.78 0.35 16.39
CA HIS A 5 -28.73 1.19 16.95
C HIS A 5 -27.45 0.38 17.27
N THR A 6 -27.60 -0.85 17.78
CA THR A 6 -26.47 -1.75 18.02
C THR A 6 -25.82 -2.21 16.72
N ALA A 7 -26.62 -2.60 15.72
CA ALA A 7 -26.12 -3.04 14.42
C ALA A 7 -25.34 -1.94 13.70
N VAL A 8 -25.85 -0.69 13.70
CA VAL A 8 -25.15 0.45 13.09
C VAL A 8 -23.80 0.68 13.75
N LYS A 9 -23.71 0.62 15.08
CA LYS A 9 -22.44 0.76 15.81
C LYS A 9 -21.43 -0.32 15.43
N GLN A 10 -21.87 -1.57 15.33
CA GLN A 10 -21.00 -2.68 14.91
C GLN A 10 -20.49 -2.51 13.48
N ILE A 11 -21.34 -2.03 12.56
CA ILE A 11 -20.92 -1.74 11.18
C ILE A 11 -19.87 -0.63 11.16
N VAL A 12 -20.09 0.46 11.89
CA VAL A 12 -19.14 1.59 11.96
C VAL A 12 -17.82 1.16 12.60
N GLU A 13 -17.87 0.41 13.70
CA GLU A 13 -16.69 -0.12 14.36
C GLU A 13 -15.90 -1.04 13.42
N SER A 14 -16.57 -1.97 12.75
CA SER A 14 -15.94 -2.87 11.78
C SER A 14 -15.33 -2.09 10.61
N TYR A 15 -16.02 -1.06 10.12
CA TYR A 15 -15.48 -0.19 9.07
C TYR A 15 -14.20 0.51 9.52
N LEU A 16 -14.21 1.13 10.71
CA LEU A 16 -13.05 1.85 11.25
C LEU A 16 -11.86 0.91 11.50
N GLN A 17 -12.11 -0.30 12.02
CA GLN A 17 -11.05 -1.30 12.27
C GLN A 17 -10.43 -1.84 10.99
N ASN A 18 -11.20 -1.92 9.89
CA ASN A 18 -10.71 -2.41 8.60
C ASN A 18 -10.27 -1.26 7.66
N TYR A 19 -10.42 -0.01 8.09
CA TYR A 19 -10.07 1.13 7.26
C TYR A 19 -8.55 1.22 7.10
N GLN A 20 -8.09 1.04 5.87
CA GLN A 20 -6.69 1.19 5.50
C GLN A 20 -6.55 2.43 4.61
N PRO A 21 -6.16 3.59 5.18
CA PRO A 21 -5.98 4.81 4.41
C PRO A 21 -4.85 4.66 3.39
N ALA A 22 -4.90 5.48 2.34
CA ALA A 22 -3.75 5.64 1.46
C ALA A 22 -2.60 6.32 2.24
N ASP A 23 -1.38 5.89 1.99
CA ASP A 23 -0.19 6.40 2.68
C ASP A 23 1.03 6.42 1.76
N LEU A 24 1.96 7.33 2.02
CA LEU A 24 3.24 7.41 1.33
C LEU A 24 4.23 6.48 2.03
N VAL A 25 4.72 5.48 1.29
CA VAL A 25 5.67 4.49 1.80
C VAL A 25 6.96 4.49 1.00
N TYR A 26 8.03 4.02 1.64
CA TYR A 26 9.35 3.92 1.03
C TYR A 26 9.80 2.47 0.97
N GLY A 27 10.51 2.12 -0.11
CA GLY A 27 10.99 0.78 -0.33
C GLY A 27 12.25 0.70 -1.17
N THR A 28 12.81 -0.50 -1.27
CA THR A 28 13.96 -0.83 -2.12
C THR A 28 13.47 -1.66 -3.30
N TRP A 29 13.85 -1.26 -4.50
CA TRP A 29 13.49 -1.94 -5.73
C TRP A 29 14.30 -3.22 -5.93
N GLY A 30 13.63 -4.38 -5.99
CA GLY A 30 14.23 -5.69 -6.20
C GLY A 30 14.14 -6.19 -7.65
N GLY A 31 13.58 -5.41 -8.58
CA GLY A 31 13.37 -5.83 -9.97
C GLY A 31 12.02 -6.53 -10.17
N SER A 32 11.85 -7.71 -9.57
CA SER A 32 10.57 -8.46 -9.59
C SER A 32 9.72 -8.27 -8.33
N THR A 33 10.27 -7.62 -7.31
CA THR A 33 9.63 -7.33 -6.03
C THR A 33 10.04 -5.94 -5.53
N VAL A 34 9.29 -5.41 -4.57
CA VAL A 34 9.65 -4.20 -3.83
C VAL A 34 9.63 -4.51 -2.35
N LYS A 35 10.73 -4.23 -1.65
CA LYS A 35 10.81 -4.38 -0.19
C LYS A 35 10.43 -3.05 0.46
N ILE A 36 9.20 -2.94 0.93
CA ILE A 36 8.73 -1.80 1.74
C ILE A 36 9.30 -1.92 3.15
N ASP A 37 9.77 -0.83 3.74
CA ASP A 37 10.44 -0.86 5.05
C ASP A 37 9.54 -1.34 6.17
N THR A 38 8.30 -0.84 6.18
CA THR A 38 7.31 -1.13 7.22
C THR A 38 6.72 -2.52 7.09
N LYS A 39 7.00 -3.25 5.99
CA LYS A 39 6.47 -4.59 5.75
C LYS A 39 7.56 -5.65 5.87
N PRO A 40 7.33 -6.76 6.60
CA PRO A 40 8.32 -7.82 6.76
C PRO A 40 8.57 -8.59 5.46
N MET A 41 7.57 -8.73 4.60
CA MET A 41 7.69 -9.44 3.32
C MET A 41 7.81 -8.46 2.14
N PRO A 42 8.65 -8.78 1.13
CA PRO A 42 8.63 -8.07 -0.15
C PRO A 42 7.27 -8.22 -0.83
N ILE A 43 6.80 -7.16 -1.47
CA ILE A 43 5.61 -7.22 -2.32
C ILE A 43 6.02 -7.56 -3.75
N PRO A 44 5.27 -8.42 -4.45
CA PRO A 44 5.53 -8.67 -5.86
C PRO A 44 5.14 -7.49 -6.75
N ILE A 45 5.81 -7.36 -7.89
CA ILE A 45 5.73 -6.18 -8.76
C ILE A 45 4.35 -6.00 -9.43
N ASP A 46 3.58 -7.08 -9.57
CA ASP A 46 2.20 -7.08 -10.05
C ASP A 46 1.22 -6.32 -9.14
N MET A 47 1.62 -6.10 -7.88
CA MET A 47 0.89 -5.25 -6.92
C MET A 47 1.30 -3.77 -7.01
N VAL A 48 2.25 -3.42 -7.87
CA VAL A 48 2.79 -2.07 -8.03
C VAL A 48 2.51 -1.56 -9.44
N ASP A 49 1.76 -0.46 -9.54
CA ASP A 49 1.56 0.24 -10.79
C ASP A 49 2.81 1.07 -11.09
N VAL A 50 3.47 0.74 -12.20
CA VAL A 50 4.67 1.41 -12.69
C VAL A 50 4.31 2.22 -13.92
N PRO A 51 4.55 3.55 -13.95
CA PRO A 51 4.30 4.35 -15.14
C PRO A 51 5.11 3.85 -16.33
N GLN A 52 4.49 3.81 -17.52
CA GLN A 52 5.17 3.37 -18.74
C GLN A 52 6.41 4.22 -19.02
N GLY A 53 7.49 3.58 -19.45
CA GLY A 53 8.78 4.25 -19.71
C GLY A 53 9.64 4.49 -18.46
N THR A 54 9.15 4.14 -17.26
CA THR A 54 9.95 4.23 -16.03
C THR A 54 10.88 3.03 -15.90
N THR A 55 12.18 3.28 -15.87
CA THR A 55 13.20 2.26 -15.57
C THR A 55 13.75 2.49 -14.17
N VAL A 56 13.64 1.47 -13.31
CA VAL A 56 14.21 1.52 -11.95
C VAL A 56 15.32 0.50 -11.83
N THR A 57 16.51 0.96 -11.46
CA THR A 57 17.66 0.08 -11.22
C THR A 57 17.46 -0.71 -9.93
N VAL A 58 17.76 -2.01 -9.94
CA VAL A 58 17.72 -2.86 -8.75
C VAL A 58 18.63 -2.30 -7.66
N GLY A 59 18.16 -2.37 -6.41
CA GLY A 59 18.84 -1.82 -5.23
C GLY A 59 18.59 -0.33 -5.00
N LYS A 60 17.97 0.38 -5.95
CA LYS A 60 17.61 1.78 -5.74
C LYS A 60 16.43 1.93 -4.80
N ARG A 61 16.44 3.06 -4.11
CA ARG A 61 15.40 3.45 -3.19
C ARG A 61 14.26 4.09 -3.97
N VAL A 62 13.02 3.80 -3.57
CA VAL A 62 11.81 4.26 -4.27
C VAL A 62 10.78 4.78 -3.28
N SER A 63 9.98 5.74 -3.73
CA SER A 63 8.77 6.18 -3.06
C SER A 63 7.55 5.58 -3.75
N LEU A 64 6.62 5.06 -2.96
CA LEU A 64 5.36 4.50 -3.44
C LEU A 64 4.18 5.09 -2.69
N LEU A 65 3.08 5.28 -3.39
CA LEU A 65 1.79 5.54 -2.76
C LEU A 65 1.09 4.19 -2.53
N GLN A 66 0.86 3.82 -1.27
CA GLN A 66 -0.07 2.74 -0.94
C GLN A 66 -1.49 3.20 -1.24
N LYS A 67 -2.20 2.46 -2.09
CA LYS A 67 -3.60 2.75 -2.40
C LYS A 67 -4.49 2.38 -1.21
N GLN A 68 -5.62 3.06 -1.10
CA GLN A 68 -6.65 2.73 -0.12
C GLN A 68 -7.03 1.24 -0.20
N GLY A 69 -7.22 0.61 0.96
CA GLY A 69 -7.41 -0.85 1.07
C GLY A 69 -6.10 -1.64 1.11
N GLY A 70 -4.95 -0.97 0.95
CA GLY A 70 -3.62 -1.45 1.35
C GLY A 70 -2.99 -2.58 0.54
N GLN A 71 -3.67 -3.07 -0.50
CA GLN A 71 -3.23 -4.18 -1.34
C GLN A 71 -2.38 -3.76 -2.54
N ARG A 72 -2.56 -2.54 -3.07
CA ARG A 72 -1.89 -2.08 -4.28
C ARG A 72 -1.08 -0.82 -4.02
N TYR A 73 -0.06 -0.62 -4.84
CA TYR A 73 0.87 0.50 -4.74
C TYR A 73 1.01 1.19 -6.09
N ALA A 74 1.36 2.47 -6.08
CA ALA A 74 1.78 3.19 -7.28
C ALA A 74 3.20 3.71 -7.06
N LEU A 75 4.10 3.43 -8.00
CA LEU A 75 5.44 4.00 -7.97
C LEU A 75 5.36 5.50 -8.25
N LEU A 76 5.90 6.32 -7.35
CA LEU A 76 5.96 7.77 -7.53
C LEU A 76 7.33 8.23 -8.07
N GLY A 77 8.41 7.59 -7.64
CA GLY A 77 9.74 7.94 -8.10
C GLY A 77 10.86 7.11 -7.51
N VAL A 78 12.05 7.28 -8.10
CA VAL A 78 13.31 6.73 -7.60
C VAL A 78 14.02 7.81 -6.82
N LEU A 79 14.42 7.51 -5.59
CA LEU A 79 15.20 8.39 -4.74
C LEU A 79 16.69 8.18 -5.05
N GLY A 80 17.36 9.28 -5.40
CA GLY A 80 18.77 9.34 -5.79
C GLY A 80 19.72 9.35 -4.60
#